data_AF-A0A4Q6BUL8-F1
#
_entry.id   AF-A0A4Q6BUL8-F1
#
_cell.length_a   1.000
_cell.length_b   1.000
_cell.length_c   1.000
_cell.angle_alpha   90.00
_cell.angle_beta   90.00
_cell.angle_gamma   90.00
#
_symmetry.space_group_name_H-M   'P 1'
#
loop_
_entity.id
_entity.type
_entity.pdbx_description
1 polymer ?
#
loop_
_entity_poly.entity_id
_entity_poly.type
_entity_poly.pdbx_seq_one_letter_code
_entity_poly.pdbx_strand_id
1 'polypeptide(L)'
;MLLGWLALQGTLIATAGPRPEHAFGFRMFGEASTLKYSLYRVVRAPDGTQRELKCEEGRYRIAKGGGEGVAFDWHDWVKTPALGTFDREIVASYGVAAQRSRLAAAVDSFADQVPRDRETARFLIRGYSRRNGGPPEPFVFESHAVNP
;
A
#
# COMPACT_ATOMS: atom_id res chain seq x y z
N MET A 1 -32.55 -22.34 19.23
CA MET A 1 -31.71 -22.43 18.01
C MET A 1 -31.96 -21.31 17.00
N LEU A 2 -33.20 -20.99 16.63
CA LEU A 2 -33.51 -19.96 15.61
C LEU A 2 -33.05 -18.52 16.01
N LEU A 3 -33.25 -18.12 17.27
CA LEU A 3 -32.88 -16.79 17.76
C LEU A 3 -31.37 -16.54 17.79
N GLY A 4 -30.58 -17.56 18.14
CA GLY A 4 -29.11 -17.45 18.10
C GLY A 4 -28.57 -17.34 16.67
N TRP A 5 -29.24 -18.00 15.71
CA TRP A 5 -28.91 -17.88 14.29
C TRP A 5 -29.21 -16.48 13.74
N LEU A 6 -30.37 -15.92 14.08
CA LEU A 6 -30.75 -14.56 13.68
C LEU A 6 -29.87 -13.49 14.34
N ALA A 7 -29.48 -13.67 15.60
CA ALA A 7 -28.56 -12.76 16.28
C ALA A 7 -27.17 -12.76 15.62
N LEU A 8 -26.63 -13.94 15.28
CA LEU A 8 -25.37 -14.07 14.57
C LEU A 8 -25.42 -13.41 13.18
N GLN A 9 -26.51 -13.62 12.43
CA GLN A 9 -26.74 -12.96 11.15
C GLN A 9 -26.81 -11.43 11.31
N GLY A 10 -27.53 -10.93 12.32
CA GLY A 10 -27.63 -9.51 12.63
C GLY A 10 -26.28 -8.89 12.97
N THR A 11 -25.45 -9.57 13.77
CA THR A 11 -24.08 -9.11 14.08
C THR A 11 -23.19 -9.11 12.84
N LEU A 12 -23.28 -10.13 11.98
CA LEU A 12 -22.51 -10.19 10.74
C LEU A 12 -22.91 -9.07 9.77
N ILE A 13 -24.20 -8.75 9.66
CA ILE A 13 -24.72 -7.65 8.82
C ILE A 13 -24.29 -6.29 9.39
N ALA A 14 -24.45 -6.07 10.70
CA ALA A 14 -24.10 -4.80 11.34
C ALA A 14 -22.58 -4.53 11.28
N THR A 15 -21.76 -5.57 11.35
CA THR A 15 -20.29 -5.45 11.24
C THR A 15 -19.79 -5.47 9.79
N ALA A 16 -20.64 -5.73 8.80
CA ALA A 16 -20.24 -5.75 7.39
C ALA A 16 -19.91 -4.35 6.83
N GLY A 17 -20.56 -3.30 7.32
CA GLY A 17 -20.34 -1.91 6.89
C GLY A 17 -18.92 -1.37 7.17
N PRO A 18 -18.38 -1.51 8.41
CA PRO A 18 -17.03 -1.06 8.74
C PRO A 18 -15.92 -2.05 8.33
N ARG A 19 -16.25 -3.24 7.83
CA ARG A 19 -15.23 -4.16 7.31
C ARG A 19 -14.70 -3.63 5.98
N PRO A 20 -13.37 -3.47 5.82
CA PRO A 20 -12.77 -2.90 4.62
C PRO A 20 -13.09 -3.70 3.34
N GLU A 21 -13.59 -4.94 3.50
CA GLU A 21 -13.81 -5.88 2.40
C GLU A 21 -15.24 -5.86 1.83
N HIS A 22 -16.20 -5.15 2.44
CA HIS A 22 -17.62 -5.13 2.00
C HIS A 22 -18.17 -6.53 1.62
N ALA A 23 -17.72 -7.59 2.31
CA ALA A 23 -17.82 -8.98 1.86
C ALA A 23 -19.26 -9.55 1.71
N PHE A 24 -20.29 -8.77 2.06
CA PHE A 24 -21.70 -9.17 1.97
C PHE A 24 -22.59 -8.14 1.24
N GLY A 25 -22.00 -7.10 0.65
CA GLY A 25 -22.75 -6.15 -0.18
C GLY A 25 -22.76 -6.62 -1.64
N PHE A 26 -23.91 -7.08 -2.15
CA PHE A 26 -24.12 -7.20 -3.60
C PHE A 26 -24.05 -5.80 -4.23
N ARG A 27 -22.86 -5.39 -4.68
CA ARG A 27 -22.69 -4.13 -5.40
C ARG A 27 -22.93 -4.41 -6.87
N MET A 28 -24.17 -4.20 -7.32
CA MET A 28 -24.61 -4.52 -8.69
C MET A 28 -23.87 -3.72 -9.77
N PHE A 29 -23.17 -2.64 -9.40
CA PHE A 29 -22.21 -1.95 -10.24
C PHE A 29 -21.06 -1.47 -9.35
N GLY A 30 -19.86 -2.04 -9.53
CA GLY A 30 -18.67 -1.53 -8.86
C GLY A 30 -18.50 -0.07 -9.25
N GLU A 31 -18.49 0.83 -8.27
CA GLU A 31 -18.13 2.23 -8.49
C GLU A 31 -16.77 2.23 -9.18
N ALA A 32 -16.74 2.51 -10.48
CA ALA A 32 -15.54 2.45 -11.30
C ALA A 32 -14.56 3.48 -10.73
N SER A 33 -13.64 2.99 -9.92
CA SER A 33 -12.66 3.81 -9.25
C SER A 33 -11.30 3.32 -9.67
N THR A 34 -10.38 4.23 -9.87
CA THR A 34 -9.02 3.94 -10.26
C THR A 34 -8.05 4.39 -9.18
N LEU A 35 -6.87 3.77 -9.18
CA LEU A 35 -5.77 4.09 -8.28
C LEU A 35 -4.50 4.25 -9.11
N LYS A 36 -3.67 5.23 -8.78
CA LYS A 36 -2.29 5.34 -9.26
C LYS A 36 -1.41 5.71 -8.08
N TYR A 37 -0.27 5.05 -7.97
CA TYR A 37 0.67 5.29 -6.87
C TYR A 37 2.10 4.96 -7.29
N SER A 38 3.05 5.53 -6.56
CA SER A 38 4.49 5.36 -6.73
C SER A 38 5.12 5.08 -5.37
N LEU A 39 6.15 4.24 -5.36
CA LEU A 39 6.94 3.95 -4.18
C LEU A 39 8.12 4.93 -4.10
N TYR A 40 8.38 5.43 -2.90
CA TYR A 40 9.54 6.25 -2.58
C TYR A 40 10.25 5.69 -1.36
N ARG A 41 11.55 5.92 -1.32
CA ARG A 41 12.44 5.63 -0.21
C ARG A 41 12.92 6.96 0.37
N VAL A 42 12.73 7.15 1.66
CA VAL A 42 13.31 8.30 2.37
C VAL A 42 14.72 7.91 2.81
N VAL A 43 15.73 8.59 2.26
CA VAL A 43 17.13 8.39 2.62
C VAL A 43 17.65 9.53 3.46
N ARG A 44 18.38 9.21 4.53
CA ARG A 44 19.13 10.15 5.36
C ARG A 44 20.54 10.28 4.78
N ALA A 45 20.87 11.47 4.33
CA ALA A 45 22.22 11.80 3.88
C ALA A 45 23.15 11.98 5.09
N PRO A 46 24.49 11.89 4.89
CA PRO A 46 25.47 12.05 5.97
C PRO A 46 25.42 13.42 6.67
N ASP A 47 24.89 14.44 5.99
CA ASP A 47 24.67 15.79 6.51
C ASP A 47 23.42 15.91 7.40
N GLY A 48 22.69 14.81 7.62
CA GLY A 48 21.45 14.78 8.38
C GLY A 48 20.20 15.17 7.59
N THR A 49 20.33 15.59 6.33
CA THR A 49 19.19 15.90 5.47
C THR A 49 18.47 14.62 5.04
N GLN A 50 17.16 14.72 4.84
CA GLN A 50 16.37 13.63 4.27
C GLN A 50 16.01 13.94 2.82
N ARG A 51 16.09 12.94 1.95
CA ARG A 51 15.70 13.03 0.54
C ARG A 51 14.77 11.88 0.19
N GLU A 52 13.71 12.20 -0.53
CA GLU A 52 12.82 11.19 -1.12
C GLU A 52 13.41 10.74 -2.47
N LEU A 53 13.69 9.46 -2.61
CA LEU A 53 14.12 8.84 -3.85
C LEU A 53 13.01 7.94 -4.37
N LYS A 54 12.56 8.17 -5.61
CA LYS A 54 11.55 7.32 -6.24
C LYS A 54 12.13 5.92 -6.51
N CYS A 55 11.40 4.89 -6.13
CA CYS A 55 11.72 3.50 -6.43
C CYS A 55 11.05 3.12 -7.76
N GLU A 56 11.78 3.26 -8.85
CA GLU A 56 11.24 2.98 -10.19
C GLU A 56 10.76 1.52 -10.30
N GLU A 57 9.49 1.36 -10.66
CA GLU A 57 8.82 0.05 -10.73
C GLU A 57 8.93 -0.78 -9.43
N GLY A 58 8.98 -0.12 -8.28
CA GLY A 58 9.10 -0.81 -6.98
C GLY A 58 10.50 -1.34 -6.68
N ARG A 59 11.50 -0.97 -7.48
CA ARG A 59 12.90 -1.40 -7.28
C ARG A 59 13.73 -0.29 -6.68
N TYR A 60 14.68 -0.68 -5.83
CA TYR A 60 15.70 0.23 -5.32
C TYR A 60 17.02 -0.48 -5.08
N ARG A 61 18.10 0.31 -4.93
CA ARG A 61 19.44 -0.21 -4.62
C ARG A 61 19.94 0.39 -3.32
N ILE A 62 20.59 -0.44 -2.51
CA ILE A 62 21.33 -0.02 -1.32
C ILE A 62 22.80 0.04 -1.69
N ALA A 63 23.46 1.16 -1.41
CA ALA A 63 24.89 1.28 -1.64
C ALA A 63 25.65 0.43 -0.62
N LYS A 64 26.49 -0.50 -1.09
CA LYS A 64 27.45 -1.21 -0.24
C LYS A 64 28.77 -0.44 -0.29
N GLY A 65 29.39 -0.19 0.88
CA GLY A 65 30.54 0.72 1.07
C GLY A 65 31.87 0.35 0.37
N GLY A 66 31.83 -0.23 -0.82
CA GLY A 66 33.00 -0.62 -1.62
C GLY A 66 32.68 -1.51 -2.83
N GLY A 67 31.43 -1.58 -3.31
CA GLY A 67 31.06 -2.45 -4.44
C GLY A 67 29.68 -2.17 -5.03
N GLU A 68 29.25 -3.05 -5.95
CA GLU A 68 27.93 -2.98 -6.60
C GLU A 68 26.81 -3.04 -5.55
N GLY A 69 25.84 -2.12 -5.67
CA GLY A 69 24.73 -2.02 -4.72
C GLY A 69 23.80 -3.24 -4.79
N VAL A 70 23.20 -3.62 -3.66
CA VAL A 70 22.21 -4.71 -3.64
C VAL A 70 20.88 -4.17 -4.13
N ALA A 71 20.33 -4.78 -5.18
CA ALA A 71 19.01 -4.47 -5.70
C ALA A 71 17.94 -5.21 -4.90
N PHE A 72 16.86 -4.51 -4.59
CA PHE A 72 15.67 -5.03 -3.94
C PHE A 72 14.45 -4.72 -4.79
N ASP A 73 13.53 -5.68 -4.86
CA ASP A 73 12.30 -5.57 -5.60
C ASP A 73 11.10 -5.75 -4.66
N TRP A 74 10.13 -4.85 -4.75
CA TRP A 74 8.83 -4.96 -4.09
C TRP A 74 8.14 -6.31 -4.37
N HIS A 75 8.27 -6.80 -5.60
CA HIS A 75 7.65 -8.06 -6.05
C HIS A 75 8.25 -9.31 -5.39
N ASP A 76 9.43 -9.21 -4.77
CA ASP A 76 10.00 -10.31 -3.99
C ASP A 76 9.15 -10.64 -2.76
N TRP A 77 8.40 -9.64 -2.27
CA TRP A 77 7.70 -9.70 -0.99
C TRP A 77 6.19 -9.54 -1.15
N VAL A 78 5.76 -8.61 -1.99
CA VAL A 78 4.35 -8.32 -2.23
C VAL A 78 3.89 -9.03 -3.50
N LYS A 79 3.39 -10.26 -3.33
CA LYS A 79 2.97 -11.13 -4.44
C LYS A 79 1.63 -10.78 -5.08
N THR A 80 0.87 -9.85 -4.49
CA THR A 80 -0.43 -9.46 -5.03
C THR A 80 -0.24 -8.56 -6.27
N PRO A 81 -0.65 -8.98 -7.48
CA PRO A 81 -0.38 -8.21 -8.71
C PRO A 81 -0.96 -6.79 -8.68
N ALA A 82 -2.14 -6.64 -8.08
CA ALA A 82 -2.82 -5.36 -7.92
C ALA A 82 -2.06 -4.37 -7.01
N LEU A 83 -1.12 -4.83 -6.20
CA LEU A 83 -0.31 -3.99 -5.31
C LEU A 83 1.10 -3.72 -5.87
N GLY A 84 1.55 -4.48 -6.87
CA GLY A 84 2.85 -4.29 -7.51
C GLY A 84 2.83 -3.43 -8.78
N THR A 85 1.67 -2.90 -9.18
CA THR A 85 1.56 -2.09 -10.41
C THR A 85 1.81 -0.62 -10.09
N PHE A 86 3.08 -0.23 -9.99
CA PHE A 86 3.48 1.16 -9.77
C PHE A 86 3.36 2.01 -11.03
N ASP A 87 3.15 3.31 -10.85
CA ASP A 87 3.13 4.35 -11.90
C ASP A 87 2.09 4.17 -13.01
N ARG A 88 1.20 3.19 -12.90
CA ARG A 88 0.09 2.96 -13.82
C ARG A 88 -1.25 3.07 -13.10
N GLU A 89 -2.27 3.43 -13.87
CA GLU A 89 -3.62 3.50 -13.36
C GLU A 89 -4.25 2.11 -13.36
N ILE A 90 -4.72 1.65 -12.21
CA ILE A 90 -5.35 0.35 -12.01
C ILE A 90 -6.79 0.52 -11.55
N VAL A 91 -7.65 -0.45 -11.90
CA VAL A 91 -9.03 -0.50 -11.43
C VAL A 91 -9.06 -0.99 -9.98
N ALA A 92 -9.79 -0.26 -9.13
CA ALA A 92 -10.04 -0.62 -7.74
C ALA A 92 -11.23 -1.59 -7.64
N SER A 93 -11.09 -2.80 -8.21
CA SER A 93 -12.18 -3.78 -8.33
C SER A 93 -12.80 -4.20 -7.00
N TYR A 94 -12.04 -4.10 -5.90
CA TYR A 94 -12.48 -4.42 -4.54
C TYR A 94 -12.79 -3.17 -3.69
N GLY A 95 -12.88 -2.00 -4.33
CA GLY A 95 -13.06 -0.71 -3.68
C GLY A 95 -11.74 -0.04 -3.30
N VAL A 96 -11.74 1.28 -3.37
CA VAL A 96 -10.58 2.14 -3.05
C VAL A 96 -10.13 1.96 -1.60
N ALA A 97 -11.08 1.85 -0.66
CA ALA A 97 -10.77 1.69 0.76
C ALA A 97 -10.00 0.40 1.06
N ALA A 98 -10.44 -0.72 0.47
CA ALA A 98 -9.76 -2.01 0.61
C ALA A 98 -8.34 -1.97 0.04
N GLN A 99 -8.17 -1.41 -1.16
CA GLN A 99 -6.86 -1.30 -1.79
C GLN A 99 -5.91 -0.39 -1.00
N ARG A 100 -6.39 0.77 -0.52
CA ARG A 100 -5.63 1.68 0.33
C ARG A 100 -5.17 1.01 1.62
N SER A 101 -6.06 0.29 2.30
CA SER A 101 -5.71 -0.46 3.52
C SER A 101 -4.65 -1.53 3.27
N ARG A 102 -4.76 -2.26 2.15
CA ARG A 102 -3.75 -3.25 1.75
C ARG A 102 -2.41 -2.61 1.38
N LEU A 103 -2.41 -1.44 0.73
CA LEU A 103 -1.18 -0.70 0.43
C LEU A 103 -0.47 -0.22 1.70
N ALA A 104 -1.21 0.29 2.68
CA ALA A 104 -0.66 0.69 3.97
C ALA A 104 0.00 -0.51 4.70
N ALA A 105 -0.69 -1.65 4.77
CA ALA A 105 -0.10 -2.85 5.36
C ALA A 105 1.10 -3.40 4.56
N ALA A 106 1.06 -3.29 3.23
CA ALA A 106 2.13 -3.75 2.36
C ALA A 106 3.40 -2.90 2.52
N VAL A 107 3.29 -1.57 2.64
CA VAL A 107 4.47 -0.71 2.82
C VAL A 107 5.15 -0.94 4.16
N ASP A 108 4.37 -1.19 5.22
CA ASP A 108 4.90 -1.62 6.52
C ASP A 108 5.56 -2.99 6.43
N SER A 109 4.87 -4.00 5.89
CA SER A 109 5.46 -5.34 5.75
C SER A 109 6.71 -5.36 4.88
N PHE A 110 6.81 -4.46 3.89
CA PHE A 110 8.01 -4.31 3.08
C PHE A 110 9.16 -3.73 3.90
N ALA A 111 8.89 -2.73 4.74
CA ALA A 111 9.88 -2.16 5.66
C ALA A 111 10.45 -3.20 6.65
N ASP A 112 9.65 -4.17 7.09
CA ASP A 112 10.09 -5.27 7.96
C ASP A 112 11.03 -6.27 7.27
N GLN A 113 10.90 -6.43 5.95
CA GLN A 113 11.57 -7.50 5.19
C GLN A 113 12.85 -7.01 4.52
N VAL A 114 12.97 -5.71 4.27
CA VAL A 114 14.19 -5.17 3.69
C VAL A 114 15.34 -5.17 4.70
N PRO A 115 16.57 -5.47 4.25
CA PRO A 115 17.73 -5.38 5.13
C PRO A 115 17.92 -3.95 5.64
N ARG A 116 18.18 -3.81 6.93
CA ARG A 116 18.48 -2.52 7.54
C ARG A 116 19.76 -1.93 6.94
N ASP A 117 19.66 -0.71 6.44
CA ASP A 117 20.79 0.04 5.89
C ASP A 117 20.85 1.45 6.47
N ARG A 118 22.06 2.00 6.58
CA ARG A 118 22.29 3.29 7.27
C ARG A 118 21.62 4.48 6.58
N GLU A 119 21.22 4.33 5.32
CA GLU A 119 20.63 5.40 4.52
C GLU A 119 19.10 5.42 4.68
N THR A 120 18.42 4.28 4.69
CA THR A 120 16.96 4.21 4.67
C THR A 120 16.36 4.57 6.02
N ALA A 121 15.57 5.64 6.04
CA ALA A 121 14.76 6.01 7.19
C ALA A 121 13.40 5.30 7.16
N ARG A 122 12.71 5.33 6.02
CA ARG A 122 11.38 4.72 5.81
C ARG A 122 11.01 4.65 4.33
N PHE A 123 9.91 3.98 4.02
CA PHE A 123 9.28 3.98 2.70
C PHE A 123 7.98 4.79 2.70
N LEU A 124 7.64 5.31 1.52
CA LEU A 124 6.43 6.08 1.29
C LEU A 124 5.74 5.55 0.04
N ILE A 125 4.43 5.36 0.11
CA ILE A 125 3.58 5.22 -1.07
C ILE A 125 2.81 6.52 -1.23
N ARG A 126 3.02 7.21 -2.34
CA ARG A 126 2.26 8.42 -2.70
C ARG A 126 1.44 8.14 -3.94
N GLY A 127 0.19 8.55 -3.92
CA GLY A 127 -0.71 8.30 -5.04
C GLY A 127 -1.98 9.13 -4.98
N TYR A 128 -2.90 8.79 -5.87
CA TYR A 128 -4.26 9.28 -5.84
C TYR A 128 -5.22 8.16 -6.19
N SER A 129 -6.45 8.26 -5.66
CA SER A 129 -7.59 7.52 -6.16
C SER A 129 -8.50 8.44 -6.93
N ARG A 130 -9.17 7.95 -7.97
CA ARG A 130 -10.17 8.72 -8.69
C ARG A 130 -11.45 7.90 -8.76
N ARG A 131 -12.56 8.47 -8.29
CA ARG A 131 -13.90 7.94 -8.59
C ARG A 131 -14.28 8.39 -9.99
N ASN A 132 -15.00 7.58 -10.75
CA ASN A 132 -15.43 7.96 -12.10
C ASN A 132 -16.15 9.32 -12.09
N GLY A 133 -15.74 10.24 -12.96
CA GLY A 133 -16.26 11.61 -13.02
C GLY A 133 -15.87 12.53 -11.86
N GLY A 134 -15.12 12.04 -10.85
CA GLY A 134 -14.66 12.82 -9.70
C GLY A 134 -13.23 13.36 -9.85
N PRO A 135 -12.86 14.35 -9.02
CA PRO A 135 -11.48 14.79 -8.91
C PRO A 135 -10.58 13.69 -8.32
N PRO A 136 -9.27 13.70 -8.60
CA PRO A 136 -8.32 12.81 -7.93
C PRO A 136 -8.21 13.17 -6.44
N GLU A 137 -8.30 12.17 -5.59
CA GLU A 137 -8.14 12.28 -4.14
C GLU A 137 -6.75 11.73 -3.77
N PRO A 138 -5.79 12.60 -3.38
CA PRO A 138 -4.44 12.17 -3.05
C PRO A 138 -4.40 11.38 -1.75
N PHE A 139 -3.43 10.50 -1.64
CA PHE A 139 -3.11 9.78 -0.40
C PHE A 139 -1.61 9.57 -0.27
N VAL A 140 -1.16 9.44 0.98
CA VAL A 140 0.21 9.08 1.34
C VAL A 140 0.15 8.04 2.45
N PHE A 141 0.92 6.97 2.29
CA PHE A 141 1.17 6.00 3.36
C PHE A 141 2.66 5.98 3.64
N GLU A 142 3.01 6.07 4.91
CA GLU A 142 4.39 5.95 5.37
C GLU A 142 4.55 4.62 6.09
N SER A 143 5.66 3.93 5.84
CA SER A 143 6.03 2.81 6.69
C SER A 143 6.51 3.30 8.05
N HIS A 144 6.52 2.40 9.01
CA HIS A 144 7.36 2.55 10.20
C HIS A 144 8.84 2.77 9.83
N ALA A 145 9.61 3.28 10.80
CA ALA A 145 11.03 3.54 10.61
C ALA A 145 11.81 2.24 10.42
N VAL A 146 12.56 2.13 9.31
CA VAL A 146 13.43 0.99 9.02
C VAL A 146 14.66 1.01 9.94
N ASN A 147 15.14 2.23 10.26
CA ASN A 147 16.17 2.47 11.27
C ASN A 147 15.71 3.58 12.24
N PRO A 148 15.41 3.25 13.50
CA PRO A 148 15.13 4.23 14.55
C PRO A 148 16.38 5.03 14.94
#